data_AF-A0A930JJ84-F1
#
_entry.id   AF-A0A930JJ84-F1
#
_cell.length_a   1.000
_cell.length_b   1.000
_cell.length_c   1.000
_cell.angle_alpha   90.00
_cell.angle_beta   90.00
_cell.angle_gamma   90.00
#
_symmetry.space_group_name_H-M   'P 1'
#
loop_
_entity.id
_entity.type
_entity.pdbx_description
1 polymer ?
#
loop_
_entity_poly.entity_id
_entity_poly.type
_entity_poly.pdbx_seq_one_letter_code
_entity_poly.pdbx_strand_id
1 'polypeptide(L)'
;MIEDIYDPLNEYISTFKDKFKQVADETFNALADEAQVDIEANRETCRQIYAGEKNLADVSGRITMWTILCVILWIAVVAGGAVVYVKWNEFPMGHLLMIGGGTVLLLVFLLLKVHPKLKSLRTQHNELDNKVKTLKEQAWNQMAALNRLYDWDVFTRMMSKTVPRLEFDPYFTTQRLADLRKTYGWNDSFNTERSVLYSHSGLINGNPFVICRTRKMEMGEKTYHGQKTIFWTTTETGPDGKPRTVSHSETLHASVTAPYPNYFERTRLIYGNTAAPDLIFYRKPSGLAGKEGSLRYKWDRFMLRRKARNLESSDFAMLTNEEFEVAFNTSNRNNNQQYALLFTPLAQQSMMALLMDEKEGYGDDFDFDKHYMINTIMPEHLQVLDLDMNPAQYRSFDFEKAKKDFYEINERYFRAIYFSFAPLLCVPMYQQIRPQKDIYGHDMEQKSSFWEHEALANFWGQENFQHPNCVTPCIMKTSSAAQGDGSTLINVTAYGFRSERRMSYISKYGGDGSWHDVPVEWYEFLPVEGNGRIMMQEDETQNDTDMSQKQRMSHISDVLQKSHLDVYRRHIASKI
;
A
#
# COMPACT_ATOMS: atom_id res chain seq x y z
N MET A 1 -3.55 -34.83 -17.82
CA MET A 1 -2.34 -34.83 -16.99
C MET A 1 -1.97 -33.37 -16.81
N ILE A 2 -1.97 -32.82 -15.59
CA ILE A 2 -1.69 -31.38 -15.38
C ILE A 2 -0.17 -31.20 -15.33
N GLU A 3 0.40 -30.46 -16.26
CA GLU A 3 1.85 -30.21 -16.39
C GLU A 3 2.39 -29.34 -15.24
N ASP A 4 3.66 -29.55 -14.87
CA ASP A 4 4.39 -28.73 -13.90
C ASP A 4 4.87 -27.43 -14.56
N ILE A 5 4.97 -26.33 -13.80
CA ILE A 5 5.38 -25.01 -14.31
C ILE A 5 6.92 -24.94 -14.29
N TYR A 6 7.59 -25.45 -15.32
CA TYR A 6 9.06 -25.49 -15.33
C TYR A 6 9.72 -24.12 -15.56
N ASP A 7 9.04 -23.22 -16.27
CA ASP A 7 9.49 -21.84 -16.50
C ASP A 7 8.36 -20.85 -16.16
N PRO A 8 8.23 -20.42 -14.89
CA PRO A 8 7.17 -19.52 -14.47
C PRO A 8 7.12 -18.19 -15.23
N LEU A 9 8.26 -17.66 -15.69
CA LEU A 9 8.25 -16.40 -16.45
C LEU A 9 7.64 -16.63 -17.84
N ASN A 10 8.12 -17.65 -18.56
CA ASN A 10 7.59 -17.94 -19.89
C ASN A 10 6.12 -18.38 -19.86
N GLU A 11 5.72 -19.20 -18.88
CA GLU A 11 4.31 -19.61 -18.71
C GLU A 11 3.40 -18.44 -18.39
N TYR A 12 3.87 -17.44 -17.62
CA TYR A 12 3.12 -16.22 -17.40
C TYR A 12 2.87 -15.47 -18.71
N ILE A 13 3.92 -15.26 -19.50
CA ILE A 13 3.88 -14.47 -20.74
C ILE A 13 3.05 -15.16 -21.83
N SER A 14 3.24 -16.47 -22.00
CA SER A 14 2.66 -17.23 -23.10
C SER A 14 1.27 -17.78 -22.81
N THR A 15 0.94 -18.04 -21.54
CA THR A 15 -0.30 -18.74 -21.16
C THR A 15 -1.12 -17.96 -20.14
N PHE A 16 -0.56 -17.69 -18.96
CA PHE A 16 -1.38 -17.26 -17.83
C PHE A 16 -1.90 -15.83 -17.92
N LYS A 17 -1.15 -14.90 -18.55
CA LYS A 17 -1.60 -13.53 -18.75
C LYS A 17 -2.88 -13.46 -19.60
N ASP A 18 -2.88 -14.14 -20.74
CA ASP A 18 -4.04 -14.19 -21.63
C ASP A 18 -5.20 -14.99 -21.03
N LYS A 19 -4.89 -16.12 -20.38
CA LYS A 19 -5.90 -16.91 -19.66
C LYS A 19 -6.54 -16.11 -18.52
N PHE A 20 -5.77 -15.33 -17.76
CA PHE A 20 -6.30 -14.48 -16.70
C PHE A 20 -7.25 -13.43 -17.26
N LYS A 21 -6.87 -12.79 -18.37
CA LYS A 21 -7.73 -11.83 -19.06
C LYS A 21 -9.06 -12.44 -19.48
N GLN A 22 -9.02 -13.63 -20.09
CA GLN A 22 -10.25 -14.35 -20.44
C GLN A 22 -11.12 -14.64 -19.21
N VAL A 23 -10.52 -15.16 -18.13
CA VAL A 23 -11.24 -15.46 -16.87
C VAL A 23 -11.83 -14.20 -16.25
N ALA A 24 -11.10 -13.07 -16.29
CA ALA A 24 -11.57 -11.79 -15.77
C ALA A 24 -12.74 -11.23 -16.60
N ASP A 25 -12.65 -11.29 -17.93
CA ASP A 25 -13.73 -10.89 -18.84
C ASP A 25 -14.99 -11.76 -18.63
N GLU A 26 -14.83 -13.09 -18.58
CA GLU A 26 -15.93 -14.03 -18.31
C GLU A 26 -16.57 -13.78 -16.94
N THR A 27 -15.76 -13.54 -15.91
CA THR A 27 -16.24 -13.26 -14.55
C THR A 27 -17.02 -11.94 -14.52
N PHE A 28 -16.49 -10.87 -15.11
CA PHE A 28 -17.17 -9.58 -15.14
C PHE A 28 -18.49 -9.65 -15.92
N ASN A 29 -18.50 -10.32 -17.07
CA ASN A 29 -19.72 -10.49 -17.87
C ASN A 29 -20.77 -11.30 -17.08
N ALA A 30 -20.38 -12.39 -16.41
CA ALA A 30 -21.29 -13.16 -15.57
C ALA A 30 -21.89 -12.34 -14.43
N LEU A 31 -21.09 -11.47 -13.79
CA LEU A 31 -21.58 -10.53 -12.77
C LEU A 31 -22.56 -9.50 -13.35
N ALA A 32 -22.27 -8.97 -14.54
CA ALA A 32 -23.13 -8.01 -15.23
C ALA A 32 -24.47 -8.62 -15.65
N ASP A 33 -24.45 -9.85 -16.18
CA ASP A 33 -25.63 -10.62 -16.57
C ASP A 33 -26.51 -10.93 -15.35
N GLU A 34 -25.89 -11.35 -14.24
CA GLU A 34 -26.59 -11.63 -12.98
C GLU A 34 -27.19 -10.38 -12.34
N ALA A 35 -26.52 -9.24 -12.46
CA ALA A 35 -27.02 -7.94 -12.05
C ALA A 35 -28.12 -7.37 -12.96
N GLN A 36 -28.31 -7.95 -14.16
CA GLN A 36 -29.26 -7.48 -15.18
C GLN A 36 -29.07 -6.00 -15.52
N VAL A 37 -27.82 -5.56 -15.69
CA VAL A 37 -27.51 -4.16 -16.01
C VAL A 37 -27.94 -3.82 -17.44
N ASP A 38 -28.70 -2.74 -17.60
CA ASP A 38 -28.97 -2.17 -18.92
C ASP A 38 -27.75 -1.36 -19.41
N ILE A 39 -26.87 -2.05 -20.15
CA ILE A 39 -25.60 -1.50 -20.64
C ILE A 39 -25.84 -0.30 -21.57
N GLU A 40 -26.84 -0.38 -22.45
CA GLU A 40 -27.11 0.68 -23.43
C GLU A 40 -27.70 1.93 -22.75
N ALA A 41 -28.61 1.75 -21.79
CA ALA A 41 -29.11 2.86 -20.99
C ALA A 41 -28.01 3.53 -20.17
N ASN A 42 -27.09 2.76 -19.60
CA ASN A 42 -25.93 3.30 -18.89
C ASN A 42 -25.00 4.08 -19.82
N ARG A 43 -24.66 3.52 -20.99
CA ARG A 43 -23.82 4.18 -22.00
C ARG A 43 -24.39 5.54 -22.42
N GLU A 44 -25.70 5.63 -22.69
CA GLU A 44 -26.32 6.91 -23.05
C GLU A 44 -26.30 7.90 -21.88
N THR A 45 -26.56 7.44 -20.66
CA THR A 45 -26.51 8.27 -19.45
C THR A 45 -25.10 8.82 -19.23
N CYS A 46 -24.07 7.98 -19.33
CA CYS A 46 -22.66 8.37 -19.22
C CYS A 46 -22.24 9.34 -20.33
N ARG A 47 -22.71 9.13 -21.57
CA ARG A 47 -22.48 10.08 -22.68
C ARG A 47 -23.01 11.48 -22.35
N GLN A 48 -24.21 11.56 -21.77
CA GLN A 48 -24.79 12.83 -21.34
C GLN A 48 -24.04 13.47 -20.17
N ILE A 49 -23.56 12.66 -19.22
CA ILE A 49 -22.70 13.12 -18.12
C ILE A 49 -21.43 13.75 -18.68
N TYR A 50 -20.67 13.03 -19.51
CA TYR A 50 -19.39 13.53 -20.04
C TYR A 50 -19.56 14.76 -20.95
N ALA A 51 -20.62 14.80 -21.76
CA ALA A 51 -20.97 16.00 -22.52
C ALA A 51 -21.32 17.19 -21.59
N GLY A 52 -22.07 16.92 -20.51
CA GLY A 52 -22.40 17.91 -19.48
C GLY A 52 -21.18 18.44 -18.73
N GLU A 53 -20.25 17.57 -18.34
CA GLU A 53 -19.00 17.94 -17.67
C GLU A 53 -18.09 18.78 -18.57
N LYS A 54 -18.00 18.44 -19.86
CA LYS A 54 -17.27 19.26 -20.84
C LYS A 54 -17.87 20.67 -20.97
N ASN A 55 -19.20 20.76 -21.01
CA ASN A 55 -19.90 22.04 -21.06
C ASN A 55 -19.72 22.83 -19.75
N LEU A 56 -19.70 22.17 -18.59
CA LEU A 56 -19.40 22.81 -17.30
C LEU A 56 -18.00 23.42 -17.29
N ALA A 57 -17.00 22.70 -17.80
CA ALA A 57 -15.64 23.21 -17.90
C ALA A 57 -15.54 24.45 -18.79
N ASP A 58 -16.23 24.46 -19.95
CA ASP A 58 -16.30 25.65 -20.83
C ASP A 58 -17.00 26.84 -20.15
N VAL A 59 -18.14 26.62 -19.50
CA VAL A 59 -18.86 27.68 -18.77
C VAL A 59 -18.02 28.19 -17.59
N SER A 60 -17.35 27.31 -16.85
CA SER A 60 -16.44 27.68 -15.76
C SER A 60 -15.27 28.52 -16.26
N GLY A 61 -14.63 28.13 -17.37
CA GLY A 61 -13.59 28.91 -18.03
C GLY A 61 -14.07 30.32 -18.42
N ARG A 62 -15.28 30.43 -18.98
CA ARG A 62 -15.90 31.73 -19.30
C ARG A 62 -16.17 32.54 -18.04
N ILE A 63 -16.70 31.94 -16.97
CA ILE A 63 -16.90 32.63 -15.68
C ILE A 63 -15.57 33.20 -15.17
N THR A 64 -14.49 32.43 -15.22
CA THR A 64 -13.15 32.89 -14.81
C THR A 64 -12.69 34.08 -15.64
N MET A 65 -12.78 34.01 -16.96
CA MET A 65 -12.40 35.11 -17.85
C MET A 65 -13.22 36.39 -17.59
N TRP A 66 -14.55 36.27 -17.43
CA TRP A 66 -15.42 37.41 -17.13
C TRP A 66 -15.20 37.95 -15.71
N THR A 67 -14.77 37.10 -14.77
CA THR A 67 -14.39 37.51 -13.41
C THR A 67 -13.07 38.30 -13.44
N ILE A 68 -12.07 37.84 -14.18
CA ILE A 68 -10.81 38.58 -14.39
C ILE A 68 -11.09 39.94 -15.04
N LEU A 69 -11.91 39.97 -16.10
CA LEU A 69 -12.34 41.23 -16.73
C LEU A 69 -13.03 42.16 -15.72
N CYS A 70 -13.92 41.63 -14.88
CA CYS A 70 -14.58 42.39 -13.83
C CYS A 70 -13.59 43.02 -12.84
N VAL A 71 -12.58 42.25 -12.38
CA VAL A 71 -11.52 42.72 -11.48
C VAL A 71 -10.67 43.81 -12.13
N ILE A 72 -10.26 43.62 -13.39
CA ILE A 72 -9.48 44.62 -14.15
C ILE A 72 -10.27 45.92 -14.29
N LEU A 73 -11.56 45.84 -14.62
CA LEU A 73 -12.42 47.01 -14.76
C LEU A 73 -12.60 47.73 -13.43
N TRP A 74 -12.74 47.02 -12.32
CA TRP A 74 -12.76 47.61 -10.98
C TRP A 74 -11.45 48.34 -10.64
N ILE A 75 -10.30 47.73 -10.94
CA ILE A 75 -8.98 48.38 -10.75
C ILE A 75 -8.89 49.65 -11.60
N ALA A 76 -9.32 49.61 -12.86
CA ALA A 76 -9.30 50.78 -13.75
C ALA A 76 -10.22 51.91 -13.25
N VAL A 77 -11.40 51.58 -12.72
CA VAL A 77 -12.33 52.56 -12.12
C VAL A 77 -11.71 53.20 -10.86
N VAL A 78 -11.13 52.38 -9.96
CA VAL A 78 -10.49 52.87 -8.72
C VAL A 78 -9.26 53.73 -9.04
N ALA A 79 -8.39 53.28 -9.95
CA ALA A 79 -7.20 54.02 -10.36
C ALA A 79 -7.57 55.34 -11.05
N GLY A 80 -8.56 55.32 -11.96
CA GLY A 80 -9.03 56.53 -12.62
C GLY A 80 -9.64 57.54 -11.65
N GLY A 81 -10.41 57.07 -10.66
CA GLY A 81 -10.94 57.90 -9.58
C GLY A 81 -9.83 58.51 -8.70
N ALA A 82 -8.81 57.72 -8.35
CA ALA A 82 -7.65 58.17 -7.58
C ALA A 82 -6.83 59.23 -8.35
N VAL A 83 -6.62 59.06 -9.66
CA VAL A 83 -5.91 60.04 -10.50
C VAL A 83 -6.66 61.37 -10.58
N VAL A 84 -7.98 61.34 -10.76
CA VAL A 84 -8.81 62.56 -10.75
C VAL A 84 -8.70 63.27 -9.40
N TYR A 85 -8.72 62.52 -8.30
CA TYR A 85 -8.62 63.08 -6.95
C TYR A 85 -7.23 63.68 -6.64
N VAL A 86 -6.15 62.96 -6.94
CA VAL A 86 -4.77 63.37 -6.59
C VAL A 86 -4.26 64.49 -7.49
N LYS A 87 -4.61 64.49 -8.79
CA LYS A 87 -4.08 65.45 -9.77
C LYS A 87 -5.02 66.62 -10.07
N TRP A 88 -5.99 66.86 -9.19
CA TRP A 88 -7.01 67.91 -9.34
C TRP A 88 -6.42 69.33 -9.54
N ASN A 89 -5.28 69.63 -8.90
CA ASN A 89 -4.62 70.94 -8.97
C ASN A 89 -3.46 71.03 -10.00
N GLU A 90 -3.07 69.92 -10.62
CA GLU A 90 -1.90 69.85 -11.51
C GLU A 90 -2.27 69.76 -12.99
N PHE A 91 -3.44 69.19 -13.33
CA PHE A 91 -3.87 69.04 -14.72
C PHE A 91 -4.90 70.09 -15.15
N PRO A 92 -4.91 70.49 -16.44
CA PRO A 92 -5.98 71.31 -17.00
C PRO A 92 -7.35 70.63 -16.84
N MET A 93 -8.38 71.41 -16.51
CA MET A 93 -9.75 70.91 -16.25
C MET A 93 -10.29 70.00 -17.36
N GLY A 94 -9.94 70.26 -18.63
CA GLY A 94 -10.34 69.43 -19.76
C GLY A 94 -9.81 67.99 -19.72
N HIS A 95 -8.61 67.75 -19.16
CA HIS A 95 -8.04 66.40 -19.03
C HIS A 95 -8.70 65.63 -17.87
N LEU A 96 -8.99 66.31 -16.76
CA LEU A 96 -9.71 65.72 -15.63
C LEU A 96 -11.13 65.29 -16.01
N LEU A 97 -11.85 66.10 -16.80
CA LEU A 97 -13.18 65.76 -17.31
C LEU A 97 -13.16 64.57 -18.27
N MET A 98 -12.13 64.42 -19.10
CA MET A 98 -11.96 63.27 -19.98
C MET A 98 -11.71 61.97 -19.21
N ILE A 99 -10.82 62.01 -18.21
CA ILE A 99 -10.54 60.84 -17.35
C ILE A 99 -11.78 60.49 -16.52
N GLY A 100 -12.45 61.49 -15.93
CA GLY A 100 -13.71 61.31 -15.20
C GLY A 100 -14.81 60.71 -16.08
N GLY A 101 -15.04 61.24 -17.27
CA GLY A 101 -15.99 60.68 -18.24
C GLY A 101 -15.67 59.23 -18.62
N GLY A 102 -14.39 58.91 -18.84
CA GLY A 102 -13.92 57.55 -19.10
C GLY A 102 -14.20 56.59 -17.94
N THR A 103 -13.98 57.01 -16.69
CA THR A 103 -14.28 56.18 -15.50
C THR A 103 -15.77 55.90 -15.33
N VAL A 104 -16.63 56.89 -15.60
CA VAL A 104 -18.09 56.71 -15.55
C VAL A 104 -18.56 55.75 -16.63
N LEU A 105 -18.03 55.84 -17.85
CA LEU A 105 -18.34 54.90 -18.93
C LEU A 105 -17.91 53.47 -18.60
N LEU A 106 -16.72 53.29 -18.02
CA LEU A 106 -16.24 51.99 -17.55
C LEU A 106 -17.16 51.41 -16.45
N LEU A 107 -17.59 52.24 -15.50
CA LEU A 107 -18.50 51.84 -14.43
C LEU A 107 -19.88 51.43 -14.99
N VAL A 108 -20.42 52.17 -15.97
CA VAL A 108 -21.68 51.83 -16.65
C VAL A 108 -21.54 50.49 -17.42
N PHE A 109 -20.43 50.28 -18.13
CA PHE A 109 -20.17 49.01 -18.82
C PHE A 109 -20.06 47.82 -17.83
N LEU A 110 -19.40 48.02 -16.70
CA LEU A 110 -19.25 47.04 -15.63
C LEU A 110 -20.63 46.62 -15.08
N LEU A 111 -21.48 47.59 -14.75
CA LEU A 111 -22.81 47.35 -14.18
C LEU A 111 -23.82 46.79 -15.19
N LEU A 112 -23.84 47.28 -16.44
CA LEU A 112 -24.87 46.92 -17.42
C LEU A 112 -24.52 45.72 -18.30
N LYS A 113 -23.24 45.38 -18.49
CA LYS A 113 -22.82 44.28 -19.38
C LYS A 113 -22.09 43.16 -18.65
N VAL A 114 -21.10 43.49 -17.81
CA VAL A 114 -20.25 42.49 -17.15
C VAL A 114 -21.00 41.74 -16.05
N HIS A 115 -21.65 42.46 -15.12
CA HIS A 115 -22.40 41.83 -14.03
C HIS A 115 -23.57 40.96 -14.51
N PRO A 116 -24.45 41.40 -15.44
CA PRO A 116 -25.54 40.58 -15.94
C PRO A 116 -25.05 39.33 -16.69
N LYS A 117 -23.97 39.45 -17.47
CA LYS A 117 -23.39 38.31 -18.18
C LYS A 117 -22.79 37.29 -17.21
N LEU A 118 -22.08 37.75 -16.18
CA LEU A 118 -21.52 36.89 -15.14
C LEU A 118 -22.63 36.17 -14.36
N LYS A 119 -23.72 36.88 -14.01
CA LYS A 119 -24.90 36.28 -13.36
C LYS A 119 -25.52 35.20 -14.24
N SER A 120 -25.75 35.48 -15.53
CA SER A 120 -26.30 34.51 -16.48
C SER A 120 -25.40 33.27 -16.63
N LEU A 121 -24.08 33.43 -16.71
CA LEU A 121 -23.14 32.31 -16.79
C LEU A 121 -23.15 31.47 -15.49
N ARG A 122 -23.23 32.11 -14.31
CA ARG A 122 -23.35 31.40 -13.03
C ARG A 122 -24.67 30.62 -12.92
N THR A 123 -25.78 31.19 -13.40
CA THR A 123 -27.06 30.47 -13.47
C THR A 123 -26.97 29.25 -14.39
N GLN A 124 -26.42 29.43 -15.60
CA GLN A 124 -26.21 28.32 -16.55
C GLN A 124 -25.30 27.23 -15.95
N HIS A 125 -24.24 27.63 -15.26
CA HIS A 125 -23.36 26.70 -14.56
C HIS A 125 -24.13 25.89 -13.51
N ASN A 126 -24.92 26.55 -12.66
CA ASN A 126 -25.68 25.87 -11.60
C ASN A 126 -26.75 24.93 -12.17
N GLU A 127 -27.46 25.33 -13.22
CA GLU A 127 -28.45 24.48 -13.90
C GLU A 127 -27.79 23.23 -14.52
N LEU A 128 -26.65 23.43 -15.18
CA LEU A 128 -25.91 22.34 -15.79
C LEU A 128 -25.28 21.41 -14.74
N ASP A 129 -24.77 21.96 -13.64
CA ASP A 129 -24.20 21.20 -12.52
C ASP A 129 -25.26 20.34 -11.85
N ASN A 130 -26.44 20.91 -11.60
CA ASN A 130 -27.58 20.15 -11.09
C ASN A 130 -27.99 19.03 -12.05
N LYS A 131 -28.06 19.31 -13.35
CA LYS A 131 -28.37 18.29 -14.35
C LYS A 131 -27.35 17.15 -14.36
N VAL A 132 -26.06 17.46 -14.32
CA VAL A 132 -24.98 16.46 -14.26
C VAL A 132 -25.06 15.64 -12.97
N LYS A 133 -25.36 16.26 -11.82
CA LYS A 133 -25.56 15.57 -10.54
C LYS A 133 -26.71 14.56 -10.61
N THR A 134 -27.87 14.98 -11.11
CA THR A 134 -29.02 14.07 -11.29
C THR A 134 -28.71 12.92 -12.24
N LEU A 135 -28.01 13.19 -13.35
CA LEU A 135 -27.57 12.14 -14.27
C LEU A 135 -26.57 11.18 -13.61
N LYS A 136 -25.66 11.67 -12.76
CA LYS A 136 -24.74 10.82 -11.99
C LYS A 136 -25.48 9.94 -11.00
N GLU A 137 -26.46 10.47 -10.27
CA GLU A 137 -27.31 9.68 -9.37
C GLU A 137 -28.07 8.58 -10.14
N GLN A 138 -28.60 8.91 -11.32
CA GLN A 138 -29.22 7.93 -12.21
C GLN A 138 -28.23 6.84 -12.65
N ALA A 139 -27.02 7.21 -13.07
CA ALA A 139 -25.99 6.25 -13.46
C ALA A 139 -25.55 5.35 -12.29
N TRP A 140 -25.44 5.90 -11.08
CA TRP A 140 -25.18 5.11 -9.87
C TRP A 140 -26.31 4.12 -9.57
N ASN A 141 -27.57 4.53 -9.76
CA ASN A 141 -28.72 3.65 -9.58
C ASN A 141 -28.76 2.52 -10.63
N GLN A 142 -28.42 2.81 -11.89
CA GLN A 142 -28.31 1.81 -12.95
C GLN A 142 -27.24 0.75 -12.63
N MET A 143 -26.12 1.16 -12.05
CA MET A 143 -25.01 0.27 -11.68
C MET A 143 -25.13 -0.33 -10.28
N ALA A 144 -26.14 0.05 -9.49
CA ALA A 144 -26.24 -0.32 -8.08
C ALA A 144 -26.31 -1.82 -7.84
N ALA A 145 -26.98 -2.57 -8.73
CA ALA A 145 -27.06 -4.03 -8.64
C ALA A 145 -25.67 -4.67 -8.79
N LEU A 146 -24.92 -4.31 -9.85
CA LEU A 146 -23.57 -4.82 -10.08
C LEU A 146 -22.60 -4.41 -8.96
N ASN A 147 -22.66 -3.15 -8.52
CA ASN A 147 -21.80 -2.62 -7.46
C ASN A 147 -21.98 -3.31 -6.09
N ARG A 148 -23.09 -4.03 -5.90
CA ARG A 148 -23.37 -4.85 -4.71
C ARG A 148 -22.94 -6.30 -4.85
N LEU A 149 -22.63 -6.78 -6.06
CA LEU A 149 -22.25 -8.18 -6.29
C LEU A 149 -20.78 -8.46 -6.00
N TYR A 150 -19.91 -7.45 -5.95
CA TYR A 150 -18.49 -7.67 -5.67
C TYR A 150 -18.26 -8.11 -4.21
N ASP A 151 -17.44 -9.14 -4.02
CA ASP A 151 -16.99 -9.65 -2.73
C ASP A 151 -15.46 -9.83 -2.68
N TRP A 152 -14.92 -10.05 -1.48
CA TRP A 152 -13.47 -10.21 -1.27
C TRP A 152 -12.88 -11.47 -1.94
N ASP A 153 -13.74 -12.41 -2.37
CA ASP A 153 -13.32 -13.70 -2.91
C ASP A 153 -13.38 -13.75 -4.46
N VAL A 154 -13.82 -12.69 -5.15
CA VAL A 154 -13.81 -12.66 -6.63
C VAL A 154 -12.39 -12.89 -7.17
N PHE A 155 -11.39 -12.18 -6.62
CA PHE A 155 -10.02 -12.25 -7.11
C PHE A 155 -9.39 -13.64 -6.92
N THR A 156 -9.49 -14.22 -5.73
CA THR A 156 -8.88 -15.53 -5.43
C THR A 156 -9.49 -16.66 -6.26
N ARG A 157 -10.80 -16.58 -6.55
CA ARG A 157 -11.48 -17.50 -7.47
C ARG A 157 -10.94 -17.37 -8.89
N MET A 158 -10.73 -16.16 -9.39
CA MET A 158 -10.10 -15.95 -10.71
C MET A 158 -8.67 -16.50 -10.73
N MET A 159 -7.87 -16.21 -9.69
CA MET A 159 -6.49 -16.69 -9.58
C MET A 159 -6.41 -18.23 -9.62
N SER A 160 -7.28 -18.91 -8.86
CA SER A 160 -7.34 -20.38 -8.78
C SER A 160 -7.79 -21.03 -10.10
N LYS A 161 -8.66 -20.36 -10.88
CA LYS A 161 -9.05 -20.81 -12.23
C LYS A 161 -7.92 -20.63 -13.24
N THR A 162 -7.08 -19.61 -13.07
CA THR A 162 -5.98 -19.31 -13.99
C THR A 162 -4.76 -20.19 -13.75
N VAL A 163 -4.22 -20.20 -12.53
CA VAL A 163 -2.97 -20.89 -12.20
C VAL A 163 -3.25 -22.31 -11.71
N PRO A 164 -2.72 -23.35 -12.36
CA PRO A 164 -2.99 -24.72 -11.95
C PRO A 164 -2.39 -25.02 -10.56
N ARG A 165 -3.11 -25.84 -9.77
CA ARG A 165 -2.69 -26.33 -8.45
C ARG A 165 -2.50 -25.24 -7.37
N LEU A 166 -2.95 -24.02 -7.64
CA LEU A 166 -3.01 -22.93 -6.67
C LEU A 166 -4.42 -22.85 -6.10
N GLU A 167 -4.53 -22.98 -4.78
CA GLU A 167 -5.78 -22.94 -4.04
C GLU A 167 -5.64 -21.92 -2.91
N PHE A 168 -6.67 -21.11 -2.70
CA PHE A 168 -6.73 -20.17 -1.57
C PHE A 168 -7.73 -20.69 -0.54
N ASP A 169 -7.31 -20.70 0.72
CA ASP A 169 -8.21 -20.98 1.83
C ASP A 169 -9.10 -19.74 2.08
N PRO A 170 -10.36 -19.91 2.51
CA PRO A 170 -11.23 -18.78 2.88
C PRO A 170 -10.58 -17.82 3.89
N TYR A 171 -9.91 -18.39 4.90
CA TYR A 171 -9.16 -17.66 5.90
C TYR A 171 -8.06 -18.56 6.48
N PHE A 172 -7.06 -17.98 7.13
CA PHE A 172 -5.97 -18.77 7.71
C PHE A 172 -6.41 -19.52 8.97
N THR A 173 -6.57 -20.84 8.84
CA THR A 173 -7.10 -21.72 9.89
C THR A 173 -6.07 -22.10 10.95
N THR A 174 -6.54 -22.43 12.15
CA THR A 174 -5.69 -22.99 13.23
C THR A 174 -5.09 -24.34 12.84
N GLN A 175 -5.81 -25.16 12.07
CA GLN A 175 -5.32 -26.42 11.52
C GLN A 175 -4.09 -26.20 10.62
N ARG A 176 -4.18 -25.25 9.68
CA ARG A 176 -3.07 -24.91 8.77
C ARG A 176 -1.85 -24.39 9.52
N LEU A 177 -2.07 -23.53 10.51
CA LEU A 177 -0.99 -23.02 11.36
C LEU A 177 -0.33 -24.15 12.18
N ALA A 178 -1.12 -25.10 12.69
CA ALA A 178 -0.61 -26.25 13.41
C ALA A 178 0.22 -27.18 12.53
N ASP A 179 -0.19 -27.38 11.27
CA ASP A 179 0.58 -28.14 10.28
C ASP A 179 1.93 -27.45 9.97
N LEU A 180 1.93 -26.13 9.72
CA LEU A 180 3.17 -25.36 9.55
C LEU A 180 4.13 -25.52 10.73
N ARG A 181 3.62 -25.54 11.96
CA ARG A 181 4.44 -25.76 13.18
C ARG A 181 5.00 -27.17 13.27
N LYS A 182 4.11 -28.18 13.19
CA LYS A 182 4.46 -29.58 13.49
C LYS A 182 5.24 -30.24 12.36
N THR A 183 4.84 -29.99 11.11
CA THR A 183 5.40 -30.66 9.93
C THR A 183 6.60 -29.92 9.39
N TYR A 184 6.52 -28.58 9.32
CA TYR A 184 7.52 -27.76 8.63
C TYR A 184 8.44 -26.97 9.59
N GLY A 185 8.19 -27.01 10.90
CA GLY A 185 9.04 -26.38 11.91
C GLY A 185 8.88 -24.87 12.04
N TRP A 186 7.70 -24.32 11.72
CA TRP A 186 7.42 -22.89 11.90
C TRP A 186 7.59 -22.43 13.35
N ASN A 187 8.28 -21.30 13.54
CA ASN A 187 8.56 -20.73 14.86
C ASN A 187 7.62 -19.54 15.18
N ASP A 188 6.81 -19.69 16.22
CA ASP A 188 5.86 -18.68 16.68
C ASP A 188 6.51 -17.41 17.23
N SER A 189 7.81 -17.44 17.59
CA SER A 189 8.54 -16.24 18.01
C SER A 189 8.55 -15.17 16.92
N PHE A 190 8.27 -15.56 15.66
CA PHE A 190 8.01 -14.62 14.57
C PHE A 190 6.92 -13.59 14.94
N ASN A 191 5.86 -13.99 15.64
CA ASN A 191 4.75 -13.08 15.92
C ASN A 191 4.88 -12.29 17.23
N THR A 192 5.78 -12.64 18.15
CA THR A 192 5.81 -12.06 19.52
C THR A 192 5.82 -10.53 19.52
N GLU A 193 6.64 -9.89 18.69
CA GLU A 193 6.80 -8.44 18.60
C GLU A 193 6.10 -7.81 17.38
N ARG A 194 5.26 -8.58 16.68
CA ARG A 194 4.64 -8.19 15.41
C ARG A 194 3.13 -8.19 15.51
N SER A 195 2.47 -7.24 14.87
CA SER A 195 1.02 -7.25 14.65
C SER A 195 0.76 -7.74 13.24
N VAL A 196 -0.05 -8.78 13.05
CA VAL A 196 -0.48 -9.22 11.72
C VAL A 196 -1.53 -8.24 11.19
N LEU A 197 -1.20 -7.52 10.11
CA LEU A 197 -2.12 -6.59 9.43
C LEU A 197 -2.99 -7.32 8.39
N TYR A 198 -2.41 -8.35 7.77
CA TYR A 198 -3.05 -9.16 6.75
C TYR A 198 -2.49 -10.57 6.80
N SER A 199 -3.35 -11.57 6.62
CA SER A 199 -2.99 -12.98 6.44
C SER A 199 -3.91 -13.60 5.39
N HIS A 200 -3.38 -14.49 4.55
CA HIS A 200 -4.16 -15.30 3.61
C HIS A 200 -3.38 -16.58 3.35
N SER A 201 -3.97 -17.73 3.64
CA SER A 201 -3.33 -19.02 3.40
C SER A 201 -3.87 -19.72 2.16
N GLY A 202 -3.18 -20.76 1.76
CA GLY A 202 -3.63 -21.62 0.70
C GLY A 202 -2.68 -22.78 0.48
N LEU A 203 -2.89 -23.48 -0.63
CA LEU A 203 -2.09 -24.62 -1.04
C LEU A 203 -1.53 -24.39 -2.44
N ILE A 204 -0.26 -24.76 -2.61
CA ILE A 204 0.35 -24.93 -3.92
C ILE A 204 0.82 -26.37 -4.06
N ASN A 205 0.16 -27.12 -4.93
CA ASN A 205 0.41 -28.56 -5.09
C ASN A 205 0.32 -29.34 -3.76
N GLY A 206 -0.64 -28.96 -2.90
CA GLY A 206 -0.85 -29.56 -1.57
C GLY A 206 0.11 -29.07 -0.47
N ASN A 207 1.11 -28.24 -0.78
CA ASN A 207 2.01 -27.66 0.21
C ASN A 207 1.46 -26.31 0.71
N PRO A 208 1.50 -26.03 2.02
CA PRO A 208 0.91 -24.83 2.59
C PRO A 208 1.73 -23.57 2.28
N PHE A 209 1.03 -22.49 1.96
CA PHE A 209 1.59 -21.15 1.94
C PHE A 209 0.75 -20.17 2.76
N VAL A 210 1.38 -19.08 3.18
CA VAL A 210 0.73 -17.94 3.84
C VAL A 210 1.32 -16.64 3.29
N ILE A 211 0.50 -15.81 2.69
CA ILE A 211 0.83 -14.41 2.40
C ILE A 211 0.45 -13.60 3.64
N CYS A 212 1.39 -12.85 4.20
CA CYS A 212 1.11 -12.01 5.36
C CYS A 212 1.76 -10.63 5.25
N ARG A 213 1.11 -9.62 5.83
CA ARG A 213 1.71 -8.33 6.14
C ARG A 213 1.76 -8.18 7.65
N THR A 214 2.93 -7.85 8.17
CA THR A 214 3.15 -7.67 9.60
C THR A 214 3.76 -6.31 9.87
N ARG A 215 3.36 -5.69 10.98
CA ARG A 215 3.98 -4.49 11.52
C ARG A 215 4.83 -4.86 12.72
N LYS A 216 6.11 -4.48 12.70
CA LYS A 216 7.02 -4.61 13.84
C LYS A 216 7.36 -3.24 14.40
N MET A 217 7.42 -3.11 15.72
CA MET A 217 7.96 -1.92 16.38
C MET A 217 9.40 -2.21 16.81
N GLU A 218 10.33 -1.30 16.51
CA GLU A 218 11.69 -1.32 17.02
C GLU A 218 12.03 0.06 17.59
N MET A 219 12.62 0.10 18.79
CA MET A 219 13.07 1.34 19.39
C MET A 219 14.35 1.79 18.69
N GLY A 220 14.27 2.86 17.90
CA GLY A 220 15.42 3.52 17.33
C GLY A 220 15.76 4.81 18.07
N GLU A 221 16.51 5.67 17.42
CA GLU A 221 16.90 6.98 17.94
C GLU A 221 16.51 8.08 16.96
N LYS A 222 16.15 9.25 17.49
CA LYS A 222 15.87 10.46 16.71
C LYS A 222 16.66 11.63 17.27
N THR A 223 17.33 12.36 16.38
CA THR A 223 18.05 13.58 16.72
C THR A 223 17.14 14.79 16.55
N TYR A 224 16.98 15.54 17.63
CA TYR A 224 16.24 16.80 17.69
C TYR A 224 17.21 17.95 17.66
N HIS A 225 16.84 19.07 17.03
CA HIS A 225 17.70 20.24 16.88
C HIS A 225 17.05 21.46 17.55
N GLY A 226 17.88 22.27 18.19
CA GLY A 226 17.50 23.53 18.81
C GLY A 226 18.43 24.64 18.37
N GLN A 227 17.95 25.88 18.47
CA GLN A 227 18.74 27.05 18.14
C GLN A 227 18.48 28.20 19.10
N LYS A 228 19.51 29.02 19.32
CA LYS A 228 19.43 30.25 20.11
C LYS A 228 20.23 31.33 19.43
N THR A 229 19.58 32.44 19.10
CA THR A 229 20.27 33.62 18.56
C THR A 229 20.75 34.50 19.71
N ILE A 230 22.04 34.82 19.69
CA ILE A 230 22.71 35.71 20.63
C ILE A 230 23.09 37.01 19.92
N PHE A 231 23.15 38.11 20.67
CA PHE A 231 23.49 39.43 20.17
C PHE A 231 24.50 40.07 21.12
N TRP A 232 25.56 40.66 20.57
CA TRP A 232 26.57 41.41 21.35
C TRP A 232 27.13 42.57 20.54
N THR A 233 27.80 43.50 21.20
CA THR A 233 28.40 44.68 20.56
C THR A 233 29.91 44.73 20.81
N THR A 234 30.70 44.96 19.77
CA THR A 234 32.14 45.24 19.89
C THR A 234 32.44 46.70 19.55
N THR A 235 33.49 47.25 20.16
CA THR A 235 34.02 48.57 19.79
C THR A 235 35.21 48.36 18.88
N GLU A 236 35.08 48.75 17.61
CA GLU A 236 36.11 48.61 16.58
C GLU A 236 36.61 49.99 16.14
N THR A 237 37.92 50.12 15.92
CA THR A 237 38.50 51.38 15.42
C THR A 237 38.34 51.42 13.91
N GLY A 238 37.60 52.42 13.41
CA GLY A 238 37.41 52.61 11.98
C GLY A 238 38.69 53.09 11.25
N PRO A 239 38.69 53.09 9.91
CA PRO A 239 39.82 53.60 9.10
C PRO A 239 40.18 55.08 9.36
N ASP A 240 39.27 55.80 10.01
CA ASP A 240 39.34 57.19 10.44
C ASP A 240 39.92 57.39 11.86
N GLY A 241 40.33 56.31 12.54
CA GLY A 241 40.89 56.34 13.89
C GLY A 241 39.87 56.59 15.00
N LYS A 242 38.57 56.60 14.69
CA LYS A 242 37.48 56.81 15.67
C LYS A 242 36.85 55.46 16.09
N PRO A 243 36.47 55.30 17.36
CA PRO A 243 35.76 54.11 17.82
C PRO A 243 34.36 54.06 17.20
N ARG A 244 33.96 52.90 16.68
CA ARG A 244 32.63 52.61 16.17
C ARG A 244 32.07 51.40 16.91
N THR A 245 30.84 51.50 17.39
CA THR A 245 30.13 50.35 17.96
C THR A 245 29.53 49.52 16.83
N VAL A 246 29.90 48.25 16.75
CA VAL A 246 29.38 47.29 15.78
C VAL A 246 28.53 46.27 16.52
N SER A 247 27.30 46.06 16.04
CA SER A 247 26.40 45.03 16.56
C SER A 247 26.61 43.72 15.80
N HIS A 248 26.79 42.64 16.54
CA HIS A 248 26.94 41.27 16.04
C HIS A 248 25.74 40.42 16.43
N SER A 249 25.46 39.40 15.62
CA SER A 249 24.46 38.38 15.91
C SER A 249 24.98 37.01 15.47
N GLU A 250 24.81 36.00 16.32
CA GLU A 250 25.15 34.61 15.99
C GLU A 250 24.00 33.69 16.37
N THR A 251 23.73 32.66 15.57
CA THR A 251 22.78 31.61 15.92
C THR A 251 23.53 30.35 16.31
N LEU A 252 23.42 29.98 17.59
CA LEU A 252 24.01 28.76 18.13
C LEU A 252 23.08 27.59 17.86
N HIS A 253 23.63 26.47 17.40
CA HIS A 253 22.89 25.24 17.12
C HIS A 253 23.26 24.14 18.11
N ALA A 254 22.26 23.44 18.63
CA ALA A 254 22.43 22.27 19.49
C ALA A 254 21.52 21.12 19.05
N SER A 255 21.80 19.92 19.55
CA SER A 255 21.03 18.73 19.23
C SER A 255 21.01 17.73 20.37
N VAL A 256 19.93 16.96 20.47
CA VAL A 256 19.72 15.89 21.46
C VAL A 256 19.21 14.65 20.74
N THR A 257 19.82 13.50 21.00
CA THR A 257 19.36 12.20 20.49
C THR A 257 18.56 11.49 21.57
N ALA A 258 17.34 11.06 21.24
CA ALA A 258 16.45 10.37 22.17
C ALA A 258 15.79 9.14 21.53
N PRO A 259 15.36 8.13 22.31
CA PRO A 259 14.64 6.96 21.80
C PRO A 259 13.36 7.34 21.04
N TYR A 260 13.11 6.67 19.93
CA TYR A 260 11.97 6.90 19.05
C TYR A 260 11.40 5.57 18.52
N PRO A 261 10.11 5.29 18.69
CA PRO A 261 9.51 4.05 18.21
C PRO A 261 9.35 4.08 16.68
N ASN A 262 10.09 3.21 16.00
CA ASN A 262 9.98 3.02 14.56
C ASN A 262 9.08 1.83 14.25
N TYR A 263 8.25 1.98 13.22
CA TYR A 263 7.34 0.93 12.78
C TYR A 263 7.71 0.50 11.37
N PHE A 264 7.86 -0.81 11.18
CA PHE A 264 8.20 -1.40 9.91
C PHE A 264 7.13 -2.39 9.50
N GLU A 265 6.49 -2.11 8.37
CA GLU A 265 5.57 -3.03 7.75
C GLU A 265 6.31 -3.85 6.70
N ARG A 266 6.10 -5.17 6.72
CA ARG A 266 6.73 -6.08 5.78
C ARG A 266 5.74 -7.15 5.33
N THR A 267 5.62 -7.26 4.02
CA THR A 267 4.85 -8.29 3.33
C THR A 267 5.75 -9.48 3.00
N ARG A 268 5.27 -10.70 3.28
CA ARG A 268 6.00 -11.95 3.08
C ARG A 268 5.10 -13.03 2.52
N LEU A 269 5.66 -13.86 1.65
CA LEU A 269 5.11 -15.16 1.30
C LEU A 269 5.91 -16.22 2.07
N ILE A 270 5.24 -16.94 2.98
CA ILE A 270 5.78 -18.06 3.73
C ILE A 270 5.31 -19.33 3.06
N TYR A 271 6.21 -20.28 2.81
CA TYR A 271 5.93 -21.52 2.09
C TYR A 271 6.61 -22.71 2.76
N GLY A 272 5.81 -23.71 3.16
CA GLY A 272 6.30 -24.95 3.75
C GLY A 272 6.53 -26.03 2.69
N ASN A 273 7.74 -26.59 2.61
CA ASN A 273 8.04 -27.73 1.76
C ASN A 273 9.12 -28.63 2.38
N THR A 274 8.95 -29.95 2.30
CA THR A 274 9.85 -30.93 2.92
C THR A 274 11.16 -31.14 2.14
N ALA A 275 11.33 -30.51 0.98
CA ALA A 275 12.55 -30.59 0.18
C ALA A 275 13.72 -29.83 0.84
N ALA A 276 14.89 -30.47 0.84
CA ALA A 276 16.12 -29.95 1.45
C ALA A 276 15.91 -29.49 2.91
N PRO A 277 15.61 -30.44 3.82
CA PRO A 277 15.16 -30.14 5.17
C PRO A 277 16.22 -29.54 6.08
N ASP A 278 17.52 -29.69 5.77
CA ASP A 278 18.63 -29.18 6.61
C ASP A 278 19.26 -27.90 6.05
N LEU A 279 18.79 -27.46 4.88
CA LEU A 279 19.36 -26.33 4.16
C LEU A 279 18.88 -25.02 4.77
N ILE A 280 19.85 -24.17 5.07
CA ILE A 280 19.68 -22.77 5.45
C ILE A 280 20.45 -21.93 4.45
N PHE A 281 19.82 -20.92 3.88
CA PHE A 281 20.50 -19.85 3.13
C PHE A 281 19.67 -18.58 3.19
N TYR A 282 20.33 -17.45 2.97
CA TYR A 282 19.62 -16.18 2.84
C TYR A 282 20.16 -15.38 1.68
N ARG A 283 19.25 -14.90 0.84
CA ARG A 283 19.50 -14.09 -0.33
C ARG A 283 18.87 -12.71 -0.16
N LYS A 284 19.61 -11.69 -0.61
CA LYS A 284 19.09 -10.36 -0.92
C LYS A 284 19.27 -10.06 -2.42
N PRO A 285 18.46 -9.16 -2.98
CA PRO A 285 18.71 -8.61 -4.31
C PRO A 285 20.14 -8.09 -4.46
N SER A 286 20.84 -8.61 -5.47
CA SER A 286 22.21 -8.21 -5.78
C SER A 286 22.24 -7.16 -6.90
N GLY A 287 21.26 -7.23 -7.79
CA GLY A 287 21.18 -6.45 -9.03
C GLY A 287 22.29 -6.80 -10.02
N LEU A 288 22.89 -8.00 -9.93
CA LEU A 288 24.04 -8.44 -10.73
C LEU A 288 23.69 -9.41 -11.86
N ALA A 289 22.43 -9.87 -11.96
CA ALA A 289 21.98 -10.70 -13.08
C ALA A 289 22.18 -9.95 -14.41
N GLY A 290 22.83 -10.59 -15.40
CA GLY A 290 23.11 -10.02 -16.72
C GLY A 290 24.16 -8.89 -16.73
N LYS A 291 24.96 -8.76 -15.66
CA LYS A 291 25.97 -7.71 -15.50
C LYS A 291 27.40 -8.24 -15.40
N GLU A 292 27.73 -9.27 -16.17
CA GLU A 292 29.03 -9.96 -16.17
C GLU A 292 30.20 -9.01 -16.50
N GLY A 293 29.91 -7.96 -17.28
CA GLY A 293 30.87 -6.91 -17.64
C GLY A 293 31.26 -5.98 -16.48
N SER A 294 30.43 -5.88 -15.44
CA SER A 294 30.61 -4.89 -14.36
C SER A 294 31.78 -5.25 -13.43
N LEU A 295 32.46 -4.22 -12.89
CA LEU A 295 33.56 -4.41 -11.93
C LEU A 295 33.08 -5.11 -10.66
N ARG A 296 31.89 -4.76 -10.16
CA ARG A 296 31.27 -5.38 -8.99
C ARG A 296 31.05 -6.87 -9.18
N TYR A 297 30.47 -7.28 -10.32
CA TYR A 297 30.29 -8.69 -10.65
C TYR A 297 31.63 -9.45 -10.64
N LYS A 298 32.65 -8.90 -11.32
CA LYS A 298 33.98 -9.55 -11.40
C LYS A 298 34.63 -9.69 -10.03
N TRP A 299 34.46 -8.69 -9.16
CA TRP A 299 34.94 -8.71 -7.79
C TRP A 299 34.22 -9.75 -6.94
N ASP A 300 32.88 -9.78 -6.97
CA ASP A 300 32.08 -10.74 -6.21
C ASP A 300 32.37 -12.18 -6.67
N ARG A 301 32.50 -12.39 -7.98
CA ARG A 301 32.95 -13.68 -8.55
C ARG A 301 34.31 -14.11 -8.01
N PHE A 302 35.27 -13.19 -7.95
CA PHE A 302 36.60 -13.47 -7.39
C PHE A 302 36.52 -13.83 -5.90
N MET A 303 35.74 -13.09 -5.11
CA MET A 303 35.54 -13.34 -3.68
C MET A 303 34.88 -14.71 -3.43
N LEU A 304 33.86 -15.08 -4.21
CA LEU A 304 33.21 -16.39 -4.12
C LEU A 304 34.17 -17.52 -4.49
N ARG A 305 34.97 -17.38 -5.55
CA ARG A 305 36.00 -18.37 -5.91
C ARG A 305 37.05 -18.53 -4.81
N ARG A 306 37.46 -17.43 -4.17
CA ARG A 306 38.39 -17.48 -3.03
C ARG A 306 37.76 -18.20 -1.84
N LYS A 307 36.48 -17.94 -1.54
CA LYS A 307 35.74 -18.62 -0.47
C LYS A 307 35.65 -20.12 -0.72
N ALA A 308 35.31 -20.53 -1.95
CA ALA A 308 35.19 -21.94 -2.33
C ALA A 308 36.51 -22.72 -2.35
N ARG A 309 37.67 -22.05 -2.29
CA ARG A 309 38.99 -22.71 -2.20
C ARG A 309 39.44 -23.00 -0.77
N ASN A 310 38.87 -22.30 0.21
CA ASN A 310 39.23 -22.43 1.61
C ASN A 310 38.25 -23.39 2.31
N LEU A 311 38.22 -24.66 1.88
CA LEU A 311 37.26 -25.65 2.39
C LEU A 311 37.80 -26.38 3.63
N GLU A 312 37.23 -26.09 4.80
CA GLU A 312 37.14 -27.01 5.94
C GLU A 312 35.88 -27.90 5.80
N SER A 313 35.73 -28.93 6.64
CA SER A 313 34.86 -30.11 6.43
C SER A 313 33.34 -29.87 6.30
N SER A 314 32.86 -28.62 6.33
CA SER A 314 31.45 -28.22 6.15
C SER A 314 31.24 -27.01 5.21
N ASP A 315 32.24 -26.64 4.42
CA ASP A 315 32.28 -25.32 3.78
C ASP A 315 31.59 -25.20 2.40
N PHE A 316 31.21 -23.96 2.09
CA PHE A 316 30.63 -23.48 0.83
C PHE A 316 31.41 -23.97 -0.41
N ALA A 317 30.72 -24.67 -1.31
CA ALA A 317 31.24 -25.16 -2.58
C ALA A 317 30.41 -24.56 -3.71
N MET A 318 31.07 -23.84 -4.61
CA MET A 318 30.42 -23.13 -5.73
C MET A 318 29.86 -24.13 -6.76
N LEU A 319 28.62 -23.91 -7.23
CA LEU A 319 28.06 -24.65 -8.36
C LEU A 319 28.83 -24.33 -9.66
N THR A 320 28.69 -25.19 -10.66
CA THR A 320 29.35 -25.02 -11.98
C THR A 320 28.91 -23.75 -12.69
N ASN A 321 27.68 -23.30 -12.49
CA ASN A 321 27.17 -22.05 -13.04
C ASN A 321 27.58 -20.87 -12.15
N GLU A 322 28.71 -20.26 -12.47
CA GLU A 322 29.23 -19.11 -11.71
C GLU A 322 28.35 -17.87 -11.86
N GLU A 323 27.65 -17.70 -12.99
CA GLU A 323 26.77 -16.55 -13.21
C GLU A 323 25.61 -16.55 -12.21
N PHE A 324 24.97 -17.71 -12.05
CA PHE A 324 23.93 -17.89 -11.04
C PHE A 324 24.46 -17.68 -9.62
N GLU A 325 25.63 -18.23 -9.28
CA GLU A 325 26.22 -18.08 -7.94
C GLU A 325 26.48 -16.62 -7.57
N VAL A 326 26.94 -15.80 -8.53
CA VAL A 326 27.18 -14.37 -8.30
C VAL A 326 25.88 -13.59 -8.24
N ALA A 327 24.94 -13.85 -9.15
CA ALA A 327 23.68 -13.11 -9.23
C ALA A 327 22.70 -13.45 -8.09
N PHE A 328 22.60 -14.73 -7.73
CA PHE A 328 21.70 -15.20 -6.67
C PHE A 328 22.35 -15.13 -5.27
N ASN A 329 23.69 -15.14 -5.19
CA ASN A 329 24.51 -14.92 -4.00
C ASN A 329 23.97 -15.54 -2.69
N THR A 330 24.08 -16.85 -2.57
CA THR A 330 23.74 -17.63 -1.36
C THR A 330 24.98 -18.20 -0.69
N SER A 331 26.06 -17.40 -0.65
CA SER A 331 27.34 -17.86 -0.14
C SER A 331 27.34 -18.18 1.36
N ASN A 332 26.30 -17.77 2.09
CA ASN A 332 26.06 -18.06 3.50
C ASN A 332 25.34 -19.41 3.76
N ARG A 333 25.13 -20.22 2.72
CA ARG A 333 24.45 -21.51 2.86
C ARG A 333 25.24 -22.52 3.69
N ASN A 334 24.54 -23.40 4.40
CA ASN A 334 25.13 -24.41 5.29
C ASN A 334 25.29 -25.83 4.67
N ASN A 335 24.58 -26.15 3.58
CA ASN A 335 24.58 -27.49 2.99
C ASN A 335 24.58 -27.44 1.45
N ASN A 336 25.75 -27.62 0.82
CA ASN A 336 25.85 -27.55 -0.65
C ASN A 336 25.16 -28.71 -1.37
N GLN A 337 25.09 -29.90 -0.77
CA GLN A 337 24.45 -31.06 -1.40
C GLN A 337 22.96 -30.80 -1.57
N GLN A 338 22.29 -30.39 -0.50
CA GLN A 338 20.86 -30.04 -0.56
C GLN A 338 20.60 -28.78 -1.40
N TYR A 339 21.52 -27.82 -1.40
CA TYR A 339 21.42 -26.65 -2.28
C TYR A 339 21.47 -27.03 -3.77
N ALA A 340 22.41 -27.91 -4.15
CA ALA A 340 22.53 -28.39 -5.54
C ALA A 340 21.31 -29.22 -5.98
N LEU A 341 20.65 -29.92 -5.04
CA LEU A 341 19.42 -30.65 -5.31
C LEU A 341 18.25 -29.70 -5.65
N LEU A 342 18.10 -28.59 -4.93
CA LEU A 342 17.05 -27.61 -5.22
C LEU A 342 17.34 -26.82 -6.50
N PHE A 343 18.55 -26.28 -6.60
CA PHE A 343 18.95 -25.42 -7.71
C PHE A 343 19.63 -26.24 -8.81
N THR A 344 18.86 -27.12 -9.44
CA THR A 344 19.27 -27.87 -10.64
C THR A 344 19.60 -26.92 -11.81
N PRO A 345 20.28 -27.36 -12.88
CA PRO A 345 20.57 -26.49 -14.02
C PRO A 345 19.32 -25.81 -14.61
N LEU A 346 18.18 -26.52 -14.65
CA LEU A 346 16.89 -25.96 -15.07
C LEU A 346 16.41 -24.86 -14.12
N ALA A 347 16.47 -25.11 -12.80
CA ALA A 347 16.08 -24.14 -11.80
C ALA A 347 16.92 -22.86 -11.85
N GLN A 348 18.23 -23.02 -12.07
CA GLN A 348 19.16 -21.89 -12.20
C GLN A 348 18.86 -21.07 -13.45
N GLN A 349 18.59 -21.70 -14.59
CA GLN A 349 18.24 -21.00 -15.83
C GLN A 349 16.93 -20.23 -15.67
N SER A 350 15.89 -20.86 -15.14
CA SER A 350 14.60 -20.20 -14.92
C SER A 350 14.71 -19.06 -13.91
N MET A 351 15.42 -19.26 -12.79
CA MET A 351 15.66 -18.20 -11.82
C MET A 351 16.46 -17.04 -12.43
N MET A 352 17.49 -17.32 -13.23
CA MET A 352 18.23 -16.25 -13.91
C MET A 352 17.36 -15.45 -14.88
N ALA A 353 16.48 -16.11 -15.64
CA ALA A 353 15.53 -15.43 -16.50
C ALA A 353 14.60 -14.51 -15.71
N LEU A 354 14.08 -14.99 -14.57
CA LEU A 354 13.26 -14.19 -13.66
C LEU A 354 14.00 -12.94 -13.13
N LEU A 355 15.27 -13.10 -12.72
CA LEU A 355 16.07 -11.98 -12.19
C LEU A 355 16.41 -10.93 -13.24
N MET A 356 16.46 -11.30 -14.53
CA MET A 356 16.80 -10.39 -15.63
C MET A 356 15.58 -9.66 -16.21
N ASP A 357 14.36 -10.17 -16.02
CA ASP A 357 13.17 -9.60 -16.64
C ASP A 357 12.48 -8.53 -15.77
N GLU A 358 12.75 -7.27 -16.10
CA GLU A 358 12.08 -6.11 -15.49
C GLU A 358 10.82 -5.67 -16.27
N LYS A 359 10.53 -6.30 -17.42
CA LYS A 359 9.45 -5.89 -18.31
C LYS A 359 8.11 -6.53 -17.91
N GLU A 360 8.04 -7.85 -17.89
CA GLU A 360 6.83 -8.58 -17.51
C GLU A 360 6.89 -8.97 -16.03
N GLY A 361 8.03 -9.44 -15.56
CA GLY A 361 8.40 -9.63 -14.16
C GLY A 361 8.85 -8.33 -13.47
N TYR A 362 9.40 -8.46 -12.27
CA TYR A 362 9.95 -7.36 -11.48
C TYR A 362 11.49 -7.39 -11.38
N GLY A 363 12.15 -8.33 -12.07
CA GLY A 363 13.59 -8.53 -12.02
C GLY A 363 14.08 -9.04 -10.67
N ASP A 364 15.27 -8.59 -10.28
CA ASP A 364 15.87 -8.92 -8.99
C ASP A 364 15.31 -8.06 -7.85
N ASP A 365 14.10 -8.40 -7.38
CA ASP A 365 13.33 -7.55 -6.46
C ASP A 365 12.85 -8.22 -5.16
N PHE A 366 13.38 -9.40 -4.83
CA PHE A 366 12.94 -10.16 -3.66
C PHE A 366 14.09 -10.68 -2.80
N ASP A 367 13.92 -10.68 -1.49
CA ASP A 367 14.73 -11.54 -0.61
C ASP A 367 14.19 -12.96 -0.64
N PHE A 368 15.08 -13.94 -0.53
CA PHE A 368 14.74 -15.36 -0.38
C PHE A 368 15.49 -15.92 0.82
N ASP A 369 14.75 -16.17 1.90
CA ASP A 369 15.23 -16.91 3.06
C ASP A 369 14.74 -18.35 3.00
N LYS A 370 15.64 -19.31 3.16
CA LYS A 370 15.28 -20.70 3.44
C LYS A 370 15.82 -21.06 4.80
N HIS A 371 14.94 -21.53 5.67
CA HIS A 371 15.29 -22.02 6.99
C HIS A 371 14.66 -23.40 7.16
N TYR A 372 15.46 -24.45 6.96
CA TYR A 372 15.00 -25.84 6.95
C TYR A 372 13.86 -26.02 5.92
N MET A 373 12.68 -26.46 6.34
CA MET A 373 11.53 -26.71 5.47
C MET A 373 10.69 -25.45 5.18
N ILE A 374 11.02 -24.29 5.77
CA ILE A 374 10.31 -23.03 5.54
C ILE A 374 11.08 -22.18 4.54
N ASN A 375 10.37 -21.68 3.54
CA ASN A 375 10.85 -20.69 2.59
C ASN A 375 10.09 -19.39 2.80
N THR A 376 10.78 -18.28 2.88
CA THR A 376 10.19 -16.95 3.02
C THR A 376 10.66 -16.06 1.88
N ILE A 377 9.72 -15.61 1.05
CA ILE A 377 9.96 -14.63 -0.01
C ILE A 377 9.48 -13.27 0.50
N MET A 378 10.34 -12.25 0.40
CA MET A 378 10.00 -10.85 0.69
C MET A 378 10.15 -10.04 -0.60
N PRO A 379 9.10 -9.97 -1.43
CA PRO A 379 9.13 -9.21 -2.67
C PRO A 379 8.93 -7.72 -2.40
N GLU A 380 9.76 -6.87 -3.02
CA GLU A 380 9.67 -5.42 -2.87
C GLU A 380 8.38 -4.88 -3.52
N HIS A 381 7.95 -5.44 -4.65
CA HIS A 381 6.72 -5.02 -5.34
C HIS A 381 5.44 -5.21 -4.51
N LEU A 382 5.39 -6.14 -3.55
CA LEU A 382 4.23 -6.29 -2.66
C LEU A 382 4.25 -5.36 -1.45
N GLN A 383 5.34 -4.64 -1.17
CA GLN A 383 5.40 -3.79 0.03
C GLN A 383 4.44 -2.59 -0.07
N VAL A 384 4.20 -2.09 -1.28
CA VAL A 384 3.32 -0.93 -1.55
C VAL A 384 1.91 -1.30 -1.98
N LEU A 385 1.64 -2.58 -2.22
CA LEU A 385 0.34 -3.05 -2.71
C LEU A 385 -0.66 -3.17 -1.55
N ASP A 386 -1.92 -2.78 -1.74
CA ASP A 386 -2.96 -3.00 -0.72
C ASP A 386 -3.50 -4.44 -0.82
N LEU A 387 -3.19 -5.30 0.14
CA LEU A 387 -3.58 -6.70 0.08
C LEU A 387 -5.03 -6.97 0.49
N ASP A 388 -5.75 -5.99 1.07
CA ASP A 388 -7.13 -6.22 1.51
C ASP A 388 -8.09 -6.45 0.34
N MET A 389 -7.80 -5.86 -0.83
CA MET A 389 -8.62 -6.00 -2.04
C MET A 389 -10.08 -5.60 -1.83
N ASN A 390 -10.32 -4.53 -1.06
CA ASN A 390 -11.68 -4.08 -0.74
C ASN A 390 -12.55 -3.92 -2.01
N PRO A 391 -13.68 -4.65 -2.13
CA PRO A 391 -14.57 -4.62 -3.29
C PRO A 391 -15.12 -3.24 -3.66
N ALA A 392 -15.07 -2.28 -2.73
CA ALA A 392 -15.40 -0.88 -3.00
C ALA A 392 -14.56 -0.30 -4.16
N GLN A 393 -13.35 -0.81 -4.39
CA GLN A 393 -12.46 -0.37 -5.48
C GLN A 393 -13.03 -0.66 -6.88
N TYR A 394 -13.92 -1.64 -7.02
CA TYR A 394 -14.54 -2.01 -8.30
C TYR A 394 -15.79 -1.18 -8.63
N ARG A 395 -16.28 -0.36 -7.68
CA ARG A 395 -17.54 0.36 -7.85
C ARG A 395 -17.40 1.54 -8.78
N SER A 396 -18.25 1.59 -9.79
CA SER A 396 -18.31 2.69 -10.75
C SER A 396 -19.76 2.93 -11.20
N PHE A 397 -20.05 4.14 -11.65
CA PHE A 397 -21.34 4.49 -12.28
C PHE A 397 -21.32 4.29 -13.80
N ASP A 398 -20.13 4.15 -14.40
CA ASP A 398 -19.95 3.90 -15.84
C ASP A 398 -19.55 2.43 -16.04
N PHE A 399 -20.30 1.71 -16.88
CA PHE A 399 -20.09 0.30 -17.18
C PHE A 399 -18.77 0.00 -17.89
N GLU A 400 -18.41 0.77 -18.91
CA GLU A 400 -17.15 0.55 -19.66
C GLU A 400 -15.96 0.83 -18.77
N LYS A 401 -16.06 1.89 -17.95
CA LYS A 401 -15.05 2.19 -16.95
C LYS A 401 -14.99 1.09 -15.89
N ALA A 402 -16.14 0.60 -15.40
CA ALA A 402 -16.19 -0.48 -14.41
C ALA A 402 -15.49 -1.73 -14.93
N LYS A 403 -15.76 -2.12 -16.18
CA LYS A 403 -15.14 -3.28 -16.83
C LYS A 403 -13.63 -3.12 -16.95
N LYS A 404 -13.19 -1.94 -17.42
CA LYS A 404 -11.78 -1.62 -17.57
C LYS A 404 -11.06 -1.61 -16.22
N ASP A 405 -11.58 -0.88 -15.24
CA ASP A 405 -10.99 -0.77 -13.91
C ASP A 405 -10.97 -2.15 -13.22
N PHE A 406 -12.02 -2.96 -13.36
CA PHE A 406 -12.06 -4.33 -12.87
C PHE A 406 -10.91 -5.17 -13.43
N TYR A 407 -10.68 -5.14 -14.75
CA TYR A 407 -9.56 -5.86 -15.35
C TYR A 407 -8.21 -5.30 -14.89
N GLU A 408 -7.98 -3.99 -14.99
CA GLU A 408 -6.68 -3.36 -14.68
C GLU A 408 -6.27 -3.57 -13.21
N ILE A 409 -7.22 -3.46 -12.28
CA ILE A 409 -6.99 -3.72 -10.86
C ILE A 409 -6.59 -5.19 -10.66
N ASN A 410 -7.39 -6.12 -11.19
CA ASN A 410 -7.16 -7.55 -11.00
C ASN A 410 -5.89 -8.04 -11.72
N GLU A 411 -5.56 -7.51 -12.90
CA GLU A 411 -4.32 -7.82 -13.62
C GLU A 411 -3.09 -7.37 -12.80
N ARG A 412 -3.14 -6.17 -12.21
CA ARG A 412 -2.06 -5.68 -11.33
C ARG A 412 -1.84 -6.62 -10.14
N TYR A 413 -2.93 -7.05 -9.49
CA TYR A 413 -2.85 -8.00 -8.38
C TYR A 413 -2.39 -9.38 -8.81
N PHE A 414 -2.89 -9.88 -9.95
CA PHE A 414 -2.50 -11.16 -10.54
C PHE A 414 -1.00 -11.21 -10.78
N ARG A 415 -0.48 -10.20 -11.49
CA ARG A 415 0.95 -10.04 -11.76
C ARG A 415 1.76 -10.02 -10.47
N ALA A 416 1.39 -9.17 -9.52
CA ALA A 416 2.12 -9.01 -8.27
C ALA A 416 2.12 -10.30 -7.42
N ILE A 417 0.97 -10.94 -7.24
CA ILE A 417 0.88 -12.17 -6.44
C ILE A 417 1.60 -13.31 -7.16
N TYR A 418 1.40 -13.49 -8.46
CA TYR A 418 2.09 -14.54 -9.23
C TYR A 418 3.61 -14.43 -9.14
N PHE A 419 4.18 -13.24 -9.33
CA PHE A 419 5.63 -13.05 -9.25
C PHE A 419 6.19 -13.15 -7.83
N SER A 420 5.36 -13.11 -6.79
CA SER A 420 5.78 -13.52 -5.44
C SER A 420 5.98 -15.04 -5.31
N PHE A 421 5.23 -15.85 -6.07
CA PHE A 421 5.37 -17.31 -6.13
C PHE A 421 6.43 -17.75 -7.13
N ALA A 422 6.72 -16.95 -8.17
CA ALA A 422 7.65 -17.33 -9.25
C ALA A 422 9.02 -17.84 -8.75
N PRO A 423 9.69 -17.24 -7.74
CA PRO A 423 10.94 -17.78 -7.21
C PRO A 423 10.82 -19.21 -6.64
N LEU A 424 9.67 -19.56 -6.07
CA LEU A 424 9.39 -20.90 -5.56
C LEU A 424 9.08 -21.87 -6.71
N LEU A 425 8.33 -21.39 -7.72
CA LEU A 425 8.01 -22.17 -8.93
C LEU A 425 9.27 -22.47 -9.76
N CYS A 426 10.28 -21.60 -9.78
CA CYS A 426 11.55 -21.88 -10.43
C CYS A 426 12.27 -23.12 -9.87
N VAL A 427 11.90 -23.64 -8.69
CA VAL A 427 12.52 -24.81 -8.06
C VAL A 427 11.66 -26.06 -8.33
N PRO A 428 12.08 -26.98 -9.24
CA PRO A 428 11.25 -28.12 -9.64
C PRO A 428 10.88 -29.05 -8.50
N MET A 429 11.79 -29.25 -7.53
CA MET A 429 11.52 -30.10 -6.37
C MET A 429 10.32 -29.63 -5.54
N TYR A 430 10.08 -28.32 -5.46
CA TYR A 430 8.92 -27.78 -4.73
C TYR A 430 7.59 -28.12 -5.41
N GLN A 431 7.61 -28.31 -6.73
CA GLN A 431 6.42 -28.70 -7.51
C GLN A 431 6.23 -30.22 -7.58
N GLN A 432 7.28 -31.01 -7.36
CA GLN A 432 7.22 -32.47 -7.44
C GLN A 432 6.94 -33.12 -6.08
N ILE A 433 7.47 -32.52 -5.00
CA ILE A 433 7.29 -33.06 -3.65
C ILE A 433 5.93 -32.62 -3.12
N ARG A 434 5.04 -33.60 -2.99
CA ARG A 434 3.79 -33.47 -2.25
C ARG A 434 3.97 -34.00 -0.83
N PRO A 435 3.33 -33.39 0.16
CA PRO A 435 3.28 -33.97 1.50
C PRO A 435 2.61 -35.34 1.43
N GLN A 436 3.08 -36.30 2.23
CA GLN A 436 2.74 -37.73 2.12
C GLN A 436 1.32 -38.10 2.64
N LYS A 437 0.37 -37.14 2.67
CA LYS A 437 -1.01 -37.12 3.23
C LYS A 437 -1.17 -36.64 4.68
N ASP A 438 -2.17 -35.78 4.87
CA ASP A 438 -3.31 -35.74 5.83
C ASP A 438 -3.14 -36.15 7.32
N ILE A 439 -1.96 -36.45 7.84
CA ILE A 439 -1.85 -37.07 9.18
C ILE A 439 -1.82 -36.04 10.33
N TYR A 440 -1.62 -34.75 10.05
CA TYR A 440 -1.51 -33.74 11.11
C TYR A 440 -2.53 -32.62 10.92
N GLY A 441 -3.64 -32.72 11.67
CA GLY A 441 -4.65 -31.66 11.75
C GLY A 441 -6.09 -32.13 11.94
N HIS A 442 -6.39 -33.42 11.81
CA HIS A 442 -7.77 -33.93 11.94
C HIS A 442 -8.40 -33.69 13.33
N ASP A 443 -7.60 -33.51 14.38
CA ASP A 443 -8.08 -33.26 15.74
C ASP A 443 -8.27 -31.78 16.07
N MET A 444 -7.92 -30.86 15.15
CA MET A 444 -8.10 -29.41 15.36
C MET A 444 -9.25 -28.89 14.54
N GLU A 445 -10.14 -28.12 15.18
CA GLU A 445 -11.25 -27.45 14.53
C GLU A 445 -10.74 -26.49 13.45
N GLN A 446 -11.42 -26.43 12.30
CA GLN A 446 -11.10 -25.53 11.19
C GLN A 446 -11.50 -24.07 11.48
N LYS A 447 -11.20 -23.57 12.67
CA LYS A 447 -11.47 -22.20 13.09
C LYS A 447 -10.39 -21.23 12.64
N SER A 448 -10.73 -19.95 12.60
CA SER A 448 -9.79 -18.89 12.26
C SER A 448 -8.64 -18.81 13.28
N SER A 449 -7.42 -18.63 12.78
CA SER A 449 -6.22 -18.52 13.62
C SER A 449 -6.07 -17.14 14.25
N PHE A 450 -5.22 -17.02 15.27
CA PHE A 450 -4.94 -15.72 15.88
C PHE A 450 -4.35 -14.69 14.90
N TRP A 451 -3.74 -15.14 13.79
CA TRP A 451 -3.27 -14.26 12.71
C TRP A 451 -4.44 -13.56 12.03
N GLU A 452 -5.53 -14.29 11.76
CA GLU A 452 -6.77 -13.71 11.24
C GLU A 452 -7.42 -12.79 12.26
N HIS A 453 -7.37 -13.13 13.56
CA HIS A 453 -7.92 -12.27 14.61
C HIS A 453 -7.17 -10.94 14.70
N GLU A 454 -5.83 -10.97 14.67
CA GLU A 454 -5.00 -9.76 14.61
C GLU A 454 -5.26 -8.98 13.31
N ALA A 455 -5.34 -9.65 12.16
CA ALA A 455 -5.64 -9.00 10.87
C ALA A 455 -7.03 -8.33 10.88
N LEU A 456 -8.03 -8.98 11.48
CA LEU A 456 -9.37 -8.44 11.64
C LEU A 456 -9.39 -7.21 12.55
N ALA A 457 -8.66 -7.23 13.67
CA ALA A 457 -8.51 -6.06 14.53
C ALA A 457 -7.83 -4.88 13.81
N ASN A 458 -6.81 -5.17 12.99
CA ASN A 458 -6.16 -4.15 12.16
C ASN A 458 -7.08 -3.60 11.05
N PHE A 459 -7.93 -4.44 10.47
CA PHE A 459 -8.95 -4.03 9.50
C PHE A 459 -9.97 -3.05 10.11
N TRP A 460 -10.47 -3.36 11.31
CA TRP A 460 -11.38 -2.49 12.05
C TRP A 460 -10.75 -1.16 12.46
N GLY A 461 -9.42 -1.07 12.45
CA GLY A 461 -8.68 0.16 12.70
C GLY A 461 -8.33 0.35 14.18
N GLN A 462 -7.10 0.78 14.42
CA GLN A 462 -6.57 0.94 15.78
C GLN A 462 -7.32 1.98 16.62
N GLU A 463 -8.04 2.93 15.99
CA GLU A 463 -8.80 3.98 16.68
C GLU A 463 -9.88 3.42 17.62
N ASN A 464 -10.40 2.23 17.30
CA ASN A 464 -11.40 1.54 18.12
C ASN A 464 -10.82 0.87 19.38
N PHE A 465 -9.49 0.67 19.43
CA PHE A 465 -8.84 -0.12 20.47
C PHE A 465 -7.72 0.63 21.20
N GLN A 466 -7.14 1.67 20.60
CA GLN A 466 -5.99 2.38 21.12
C GLN A 466 -6.32 3.19 22.38
N HIS A 467 -5.33 3.35 23.26
CA HIS A 467 -5.47 4.25 24.41
C HIS A 467 -5.71 5.71 23.93
N PRO A 468 -6.58 6.51 24.57
CA PRO A 468 -6.91 7.87 24.12
C PRO A 468 -5.70 8.82 23.96
N ASN A 469 -4.65 8.60 24.74
CA ASN A 469 -3.41 9.38 24.69
C ASN A 469 -2.36 8.81 23.70
N CYS A 470 -2.66 7.73 22.98
CA CYS A 470 -1.73 7.12 22.03
C CYS A 470 -1.54 8.04 20.81
N VAL A 471 -0.27 8.27 20.43
CA VAL A 471 0.10 9.11 19.28
C VAL A 471 0.83 8.33 18.18
N THR A 472 1.12 7.06 18.42
CA THR A 472 1.84 6.19 17.48
C THR A 472 0.91 5.13 16.89
N PRO A 473 1.30 4.47 15.79
CA PRO A 473 0.70 3.20 15.41
C PRO A 473 0.73 2.20 16.56
N CYS A 474 -0.26 1.31 16.63
CA CYS A 474 -0.32 0.27 17.65
C CYS A 474 0.14 -1.09 17.11
N ILE A 475 0.73 -1.90 18.00
CA ILE A 475 0.89 -3.35 17.83
C ILE A 475 -0.33 -3.99 18.48
N MET A 476 -1.19 -4.63 17.70
CA MET A 476 -2.42 -5.25 18.21
C MET A 476 -2.23 -6.73 18.43
N LYS A 477 -2.60 -7.18 19.64
CA LYS A 477 -2.58 -8.58 20.05
C LYS A 477 -3.98 -9.04 20.41
N THR A 478 -4.26 -10.30 20.12
CA THR A 478 -5.58 -10.87 20.28
C THR A 478 -5.55 -12.11 21.17
N SER A 479 -6.64 -12.30 21.89
CA SER A 479 -6.99 -13.56 22.55
C SER A 479 -8.45 -13.86 22.28
N SER A 480 -8.78 -15.12 22.04
CA SER A 480 -10.14 -15.53 21.70
C SER A 480 -10.80 -16.33 22.82
N ALA A 481 -12.11 -16.16 22.96
CA ALA A 481 -12.96 -16.96 23.84
C ALA A 481 -14.25 -17.32 23.08
N ALA A 482 -14.43 -18.61 22.81
CA ALA A 482 -15.65 -19.12 22.19
C ALA A 482 -16.87 -18.82 23.09
N GLN A 483 -17.96 -18.39 22.46
CA GLN A 483 -19.24 -18.18 23.12
C GLN A 483 -20.14 -19.40 22.90
N GLY A 484 -21.08 -19.64 23.81
CA GLY A 484 -21.99 -20.79 23.75
C GLY A 484 -22.99 -20.75 22.59
N ASP A 485 -23.09 -19.64 21.88
CA ASP A 485 -23.97 -19.41 20.73
C ASP A 485 -23.30 -19.66 19.36
N GLY A 486 -22.05 -20.13 19.35
CA GLY A 486 -21.27 -20.36 18.14
C GLY A 486 -20.51 -19.13 17.62
N SER A 487 -20.66 -17.97 18.27
CA SER A 487 -19.80 -16.81 18.03
C SER A 487 -18.48 -16.91 18.79
N THR A 488 -17.48 -16.15 18.38
CA THR A 488 -16.21 -16.02 19.07
C THR A 488 -15.99 -14.58 19.49
N LEU A 489 -15.71 -14.37 20.77
CA LEU A 489 -15.32 -13.07 21.29
C LEU A 489 -13.80 -12.95 21.25
N ILE A 490 -13.29 -11.94 20.55
CA ILE A 490 -11.87 -11.60 20.49
C ILE A 490 -11.64 -10.42 21.43
N ASN A 491 -10.78 -10.59 22.42
CA ASN A 491 -10.24 -9.46 23.18
C ASN A 491 -9.01 -8.94 22.46
N VAL A 492 -9.00 -7.64 22.17
CA VAL A 492 -7.92 -6.94 21.49
C VAL A 492 -7.19 -6.06 22.49
N THR A 493 -5.86 -6.21 22.57
CA THR A 493 -4.99 -5.29 23.32
C THR A 493 -4.09 -4.55 22.33
N ALA A 494 -4.19 -3.22 22.34
CA ALA A 494 -3.44 -2.33 21.47
C ALA A 494 -2.29 -1.68 22.25
N TYR A 495 -1.06 -2.05 21.92
CA TYR A 495 0.16 -1.50 22.50
C TYR A 495 0.67 -0.34 21.65
N GLY A 496 0.79 0.85 22.23
CA GLY A 496 1.31 2.03 21.54
C GLY A 496 2.08 2.94 22.49
N PHE A 497 2.36 4.17 22.07
CA PHE A 497 3.07 5.15 22.89
C PHE A 497 2.32 6.49 22.92
N ARG A 498 2.31 7.11 24.09
CA ARG A 498 2.00 8.55 24.24
C ARG A 498 3.29 9.35 24.19
N SER A 499 3.24 10.58 23.69
CA SER A 499 4.39 11.48 23.70
C SER A 499 4.30 12.49 24.85
N GLU A 500 5.42 12.71 25.54
CA GLU A 500 5.59 13.79 26.50
C GLU A 500 6.64 14.78 25.98
N ARG A 501 6.28 16.06 25.93
CA ARG A 501 7.18 17.13 25.51
C ARG A 501 8.26 17.35 26.58
N ARG A 502 9.52 17.30 26.17
CA ARG A 502 10.71 17.55 27.00
C ARG A 502 11.52 18.69 26.41
N MET A 503 12.21 19.42 27.30
CA MET A 503 13.12 20.50 26.94
C MET A 503 14.48 20.21 27.57
N SER A 504 15.51 20.13 26.75
CA SER A 504 16.90 20.01 27.19
C SER A 504 17.67 21.27 26.86
N TYR A 505 18.56 21.69 27.75
CA TYR A 505 19.40 22.87 27.57
C TYR A 505 20.84 22.42 27.35
N ILE A 506 21.39 22.71 26.16
CA ILE A 506 22.73 22.27 25.78
C ILE A 506 23.66 23.49 25.73
N SER A 507 24.70 23.47 26.55
CA SER A 507 25.64 24.57 26.64
C SER A 507 26.50 24.65 25.36
N LYS A 508 26.50 25.82 24.72
CA LYS A 508 27.30 26.15 23.53
C LYS A 508 28.03 27.46 23.75
N TYR A 509 29.30 27.50 23.36
CA TYR A 509 30.11 28.70 23.46
C TYR A 509 29.80 29.63 22.28
N GLY A 510 29.46 30.88 22.58
CA GLY A 510 29.15 31.92 21.60
C GLY A 510 30.36 32.77 21.23
N GLY A 511 30.29 33.39 20.06
CA GLY A 511 31.25 34.39 19.56
C GLY A 511 31.29 35.67 20.39
N ASP A 512 30.35 35.84 21.31
CA ASP A 512 30.37 36.87 22.36
C ASP A 512 31.32 36.54 23.53
N GLY A 513 31.93 35.35 23.53
CA GLY A 513 32.85 34.89 24.57
C GLY A 513 32.18 34.29 25.81
N SER A 514 30.87 34.01 25.75
CA SER A 514 30.10 33.43 26.86
C SER A 514 29.52 32.06 26.50
N TRP A 515 29.24 31.25 27.54
CA TRP A 515 28.48 30.01 27.38
C TRP A 515 26.98 30.32 27.39
N HIS A 516 26.27 29.74 26.42
CA HIS A 516 24.83 29.88 26.25
C HIS A 516 24.15 28.54 26.23
N ASP A 517 23.12 28.40 27.05
CA ASP A 517 22.24 27.24 27.01
C ASP A 517 21.27 27.35 25.85
N VAL A 518 21.45 26.49 24.86
CA VAL A 518 20.57 26.37 23.69
C VAL A 518 19.44 25.39 24.01
N PRO A 519 18.16 25.84 23.98
CA PRO A 519 17.03 24.96 24.22
C PRO A 519 16.82 24.02 23.02
N VAL A 520 16.71 22.72 23.28
CA VAL A 520 16.37 21.68 22.33
C VAL A 520 15.09 21.00 22.81
N GLU A 521 14.00 21.18 22.06
CA GLU A 521 12.74 20.50 22.30
C GLU A 521 12.77 19.09 21.71
N TRP A 522 12.36 18.10 22.50
CA TRP A 522 12.25 16.71 22.07
C TRP A 522 11.04 16.02 22.72
N TYR A 523 10.72 14.82 22.25
CA TYR A 523 9.53 14.07 22.69
C TYR A 523 9.96 12.73 23.27
N GLU A 524 9.56 12.46 24.52
CA GLU A 524 9.73 11.16 25.17
C GLU A 524 8.50 10.29 24.89
N PHE A 525 8.72 9.04 24.47
CA PHE A 525 7.65 8.09 24.15
C PHE A 525 7.47 7.10 25.30
N LEU A 526 6.31 7.15 25.95
CA LEU A 526 5.96 6.28 27.07
C LEU A 526 4.89 5.25 26.64
N PRO A 527 5.06 3.96 26.98
CA PRO A 527 4.13 2.92 26.56
C PRO A 527 2.74 3.15 27.16
N VAL A 528 1.71 2.88 26.36
CA VAL A 528 0.30 2.88 26.76
C VAL A 528 -0.41 1.68 26.14
N GLU A 529 -1.44 1.21 26.83
CA GLU A 529 -2.23 0.06 26.41
C GLU A 529 -3.69 0.45 26.32
N GLY A 530 -4.31 0.10 25.20
CA GLY A 530 -5.76 0.18 25.01
C GLY A 530 -6.35 -1.22 24.89
N ASN A 531 -7.64 -1.36 25.22
CA ASN A 531 -8.34 -2.64 25.15
C ASN A 531 -9.68 -2.45 24.46
N GLY A 532 -10.09 -3.45 23.68
CA GLY A 532 -11.45 -3.53 23.17
C GLY A 532 -11.81 -4.96 22.80
N ARG A 533 -12.96 -5.13 22.16
CA ARG A 533 -13.51 -6.43 21.83
C ARG A 533 -14.01 -6.43 20.40
N ILE A 534 -13.98 -7.60 19.78
CA ILE A 534 -14.59 -7.86 18.50
C ILE A 534 -15.41 -9.13 18.68
N MET A 535 -16.67 -9.09 18.25
CA MET A 535 -17.47 -10.29 18.12
C MET A 535 -17.37 -10.77 16.68
N MET A 536 -17.08 -12.03 16.46
CA MET A 536 -17.01 -12.62 15.13
C MET A 536 -17.73 -13.96 15.05
N GLN A 537 -18.06 -14.36 13.84
CA GLN A 537 -18.59 -15.69 13.52
C GLN A 537 -18.04 -16.14 12.17
N GLU A 538 -17.43 -17.32 12.14
CA GLU A 538 -16.99 -17.96 10.91
C GLU A 538 -18.17 -18.56 10.13
N ASP A 539 -18.17 -18.38 8.81
CA ASP A 539 -19.12 -18.99 7.89
C ASP A 539 -18.51 -20.25 7.25
N GLU A 540 -18.73 -21.38 7.91
CA GLU A 540 -18.28 -22.70 7.47
C GLU A 540 -19.15 -23.31 6.35
N THR A 541 -20.26 -22.66 5.98
CA THR A 541 -21.26 -23.25 5.06
C THR A 541 -20.94 -23.07 3.58
N GLN A 542 -19.94 -22.26 3.22
CA GLN A 542 -19.59 -21.93 1.84
C GLN A 542 -18.54 -22.85 1.20
N ASN A 543 -18.72 -24.18 1.29
CA ASN A 543 -17.95 -25.10 0.44
C ASN A 543 -18.58 -25.33 -0.95
N ASP A 544 -19.69 -24.64 -1.27
CA ASP A 544 -20.43 -24.86 -2.51
C ASP A 544 -19.93 -23.96 -3.65
N THR A 545 -19.09 -24.52 -4.52
CA THR A 545 -18.48 -23.84 -5.68
C THR A 545 -19.47 -23.48 -6.78
N ASP A 546 -20.70 -23.99 -6.71
CA ASP A 546 -21.73 -23.86 -7.76
C ASP A 546 -22.76 -22.75 -7.48
N MET A 547 -22.64 -22.02 -6.37
CA MET A 547 -23.53 -20.89 -6.06
C MET A 547 -23.28 -19.68 -6.97
N SER A 548 -24.36 -19.07 -7.44
CA SER A 548 -24.30 -17.80 -8.18
C SER A 548 -23.87 -16.65 -7.26
N GLN A 549 -23.37 -15.53 -7.82
CA GLN A 549 -22.88 -14.43 -6.98
C GLN A 549 -24.01 -13.77 -6.19
N LYS A 550 -25.22 -13.68 -6.75
CA LYS A 550 -26.41 -13.17 -6.08
C LYS A 550 -26.84 -14.08 -4.93
N GLN A 551 -26.76 -15.40 -5.10
CA GLN A 551 -27.00 -16.35 -4.01
C GLN A 551 -25.97 -16.16 -2.89
N ARG A 552 -24.69 -15.98 -3.25
CA ARG A 552 -23.61 -15.68 -2.30
C ARG A 552 -23.86 -14.37 -1.54
N MET A 553 -24.22 -13.29 -2.23
CA MET A 553 -24.55 -12.02 -1.58
C MET A 553 -25.79 -12.10 -0.69
N SER A 554 -26.80 -12.87 -1.10
CA SER A 554 -27.99 -13.13 -0.27
C SER A 554 -27.60 -13.88 1.00
N HIS A 555 -26.79 -14.93 0.87
CA HIS A 555 -26.28 -15.70 2.01
C HIS A 555 -25.44 -14.83 2.96
N ILE A 556 -24.55 -13.99 2.43
CA ILE A 556 -23.78 -13.03 3.22
C ILE A 556 -24.71 -12.10 4.01
N SER A 557 -25.75 -11.57 3.35
CA SER A 557 -26.76 -10.74 4.03
C SER A 557 -27.51 -11.53 5.12
N ASP A 558 -27.84 -12.79 4.88
CA ASP A 558 -28.53 -13.65 5.86
C ASP A 558 -27.64 -13.97 7.07
N VAL A 559 -26.35 -14.24 6.85
CA VAL A 559 -25.37 -14.45 7.93
C VAL A 559 -25.28 -13.19 8.79
N LEU A 560 -25.10 -12.01 8.19
CA LEU A 560 -25.01 -10.74 8.92
C LEU A 560 -26.29 -10.44 9.71
N GLN A 561 -27.47 -10.66 9.12
CA GLN A 561 -28.75 -10.44 9.79
C GLN A 561 -28.97 -11.41 10.96
N LYS A 562 -28.68 -12.71 10.79
CA LYS A 562 -28.87 -13.72 11.83
C LYS A 562 -27.89 -13.56 13.00
N SER A 563 -26.65 -13.18 12.70
CA SER A 563 -25.59 -13.00 13.69
C SER A 563 -25.59 -11.61 14.33
N HIS A 564 -26.37 -10.68 13.80
CA HIS A 564 -26.34 -9.26 14.17
C HIS A 564 -24.92 -8.68 14.11
N LEU A 565 -24.18 -8.99 13.04
CA LEU A 565 -22.83 -8.52 12.76
C LEU A 565 -22.84 -7.52 11.59
N ASP A 566 -21.80 -6.68 11.49
CA ASP A 566 -21.81 -5.50 10.62
C ASP A 566 -21.06 -5.73 9.30
N VAL A 567 -19.95 -6.48 9.34
CA VAL A 567 -19.06 -6.66 8.18
C VAL A 567 -18.79 -8.14 7.95
N TYR A 568 -18.88 -8.56 6.68
CA TYR A 568 -18.46 -9.89 6.22
C TYR A 568 -17.21 -9.77 5.37
N ARG A 569 -16.11 -10.38 5.82
CA ARG A 569 -14.81 -10.35 5.15
C ARG A 569 -14.23 -11.75 5.13
N ARG A 570 -13.99 -12.31 3.94
CA ARG A 570 -13.32 -13.60 3.74
C ARG A 570 -13.88 -14.71 4.64
N HIS A 571 -15.20 -14.90 4.56
CA HIS A 571 -15.92 -15.91 5.34
C HIS A 571 -15.95 -15.70 6.86
N ILE A 572 -15.63 -14.50 7.33
CA ILE A 572 -15.76 -14.11 8.74
C ILE A 572 -16.69 -12.90 8.81
N ALA A 573 -17.81 -13.07 9.52
CA ALA A 573 -18.66 -11.95 9.91
C ALA A 573 -18.13 -11.36 11.23
N SER A 574 -18.18 -10.04 11.40
CA SER A 574 -17.70 -9.38 12.63
C SER A 574 -18.37 -8.04 12.94
N LYS A 575 -18.25 -7.62 14.20
CA LYS A 575 -18.57 -6.27 14.73
C LYS A 575 -17.68 -5.93 15.92
N ILE A 576 -17.56 -4.65 16.25
CA ILE A 576 -16.86 -4.14 17.45
C ILE A 576 -17.85 -3.97 18.61
#